data_AF-A0A943EK73-F1
#
_entry.id   AF-A0A943EK73-F1
#
_cell.length_a   1.000
_cell.length_b   1.000
_cell.length_c   1.000
_cell.angle_alpha   90.00
_cell.angle_beta   90.00
_cell.angle_gamma   90.00
#
_symmetry.space_group_name_H-M   'P 1'
#
loop_
_entity.id
_entity.type
_entity.pdbx_description
1 polymer ?
#
loop_
_entity_poly.entity_id
_entity_poly.type
_entity_poly.pdbx_seq_one_letter_code
_entity_poly.pdbx_strand_id
1 'polypeptide(L)'
;MLEDFNRDYEDLKRRVEVLESKQSEMDDYNDLPPVLTADDLIDFLHIGTTKAYEILDLIGFKVVRSKRCTKTKLIAWIEGGGTP
;
A
#
# COMPACT_ATOMS: atom_id res chain seq x y z
N MET A 1 36.75 15.70 -15.94
CA MET A 1 36.69 16.24 -14.55
C MET A 1 35.39 16.99 -14.28
N LEU A 2 35.05 18.07 -15.00
CA LEU A 2 33.75 18.76 -14.83
C LEU A 2 32.58 17.98 -15.45
N GLU A 3 32.82 17.33 -16.59
CA GLU A 3 31.83 16.50 -17.31
C GLU A 3 31.46 15.23 -16.54
N ASP A 4 32.42 14.63 -15.82
CA ASP A 4 32.18 13.45 -14.97
C ASP A 4 31.29 13.84 -13.78
N PHE A 5 31.56 14.99 -13.17
CA PHE A 5 30.76 15.52 -12.06
C PHE A 5 29.31 15.84 -12.47
N ASN A 6 29.12 16.44 -13.66
CA ASN A 6 27.78 16.70 -14.19
C ASN A 6 27.01 15.40 -14.50
N ARG A 7 27.70 14.36 -14.97
CA ARG A 7 27.08 13.05 -15.23
C ARG A 7 26.62 12.39 -13.93
N ASP A 8 27.46 12.40 -12.90
CA ASP A 8 27.13 11.83 -11.59
C ASP A 8 25.97 12.60 -10.92
N TYR A 9 25.90 13.92 -11.10
CA TYR A 9 24.80 14.73 -10.60
C TYR A 9 23.46 14.39 -11.27
N GLU A 10 23.43 14.22 -12.59
CA GLU A 10 22.22 13.83 -13.32
C GLU A 10 21.77 12.40 -12.98
N ASP A 11 22.71 11.46 -12.80
CA ASP A 11 22.38 10.10 -12.36
C ASP A 11 21.80 10.09 -10.95
N LEU A 12 22.39 10.88 -10.04
CA LEU A 12 21.87 11.03 -8.67
C LEU A 12 20.48 11.66 -8.67
N LYS A 13 20.26 12.72 -9.46
CA LYS A 13 18.96 13.38 -9.59
C LYS A 13 17.89 12.40 -10.09
N ARG A 14 18.19 11.61 -11.11
CA ARG A 14 17.27 10.57 -11.63
C ARG A 14 16.95 9.52 -10.56
N ARG A 15 17.94 9.10 -9.76
CA ARG A 15 17.72 8.13 -8.67
C ARG A 15 16.87 8.71 -7.54
N VAL A 16 17.08 9.98 -7.18
CA VAL A 16 16.28 10.69 -6.19
C VAL A 16 14.83 10.83 -6.68
N GLU A 17 14.62 11.25 -7.92
CA GLU A 17 13.29 11.38 -8.52
C GLU A 17 12.51 10.05 -8.52
N VAL A 18 13.19 8.93 -8.82
CA VAL A 18 12.60 7.58 -8.72
C VAL A 18 12.26 7.22 -7.28
N LEU A 19 13.08 7.60 -6.30
CA LEU A 19 12.84 7.31 -4.90
C LEU A 19 11.69 8.15 -4.34
N GLU A 20 11.63 9.45 -4.65
CA GLU A 20 10.54 10.34 -4.26
C GLU A 20 9.20 9.86 -4.85
N SER A 21 9.21 9.44 -6.12
CA SER A 21 8.01 8.86 -6.76
C SER A 21 7.53 7.59 -6.04
N LYS A 22 8.45 6.70 -5.65
CA LYS A 22 8.12 5.48 -4.88
C LYS A 22 7.64 5.79 -3.47
N GLN A 23 8.14 6.87 -2.86
CA GLN A 23 7.76 7.27 -1.51
C GLN A 23 6.33 7.82 -1.48
N SER A 24 5.93 8.54 -2.53
CA SER A 24 4.55 9.05 -2.69
C SER A 24 3.50 7.94 -2.74
N GLU A 25 3.80 6.76 -3.32
CA GLU A 25 2.86 5.62 -3.34
C GLU A 25 2.69 4.95 -1.96
N MET A 26 3.68 5.11 -1.07
CA MET A 26 3.61 4.59 0.30
C MET A 26 2.86 5.52 1.26
N ASP A 27 2.79 6.83 0.94
CA ASP A 27 2.09 7.82 1.76
C ASP A 27 0.57 7.59 1.80
N ASP A 28 -0.03 7.10 0.71
CA ASP A 28 -1.47 6.79 0.66
C ASP A 28 -1.92 5.80 1.75
N TYR A 29 -1.03 4.92 2.17
CA TYR A 29 -1.33 3.92 3.19
C TYR A 29 -0.87 4.33 4.59
N ASN A 30 -0.16 5.46 4.77
CA ASN A 30 0.46 5.82 6.05
C ASN A 30 -0.55 6.04 7.18
N ASP A 31 -1.76 6.49 6.87
CA ASP A 31 -2.83 6.68 7.84
C ASP A 31 -3.53 5.37 8.26
N LEU A 32 -3.28 4.26 7.54
CA LEU A 32 -3.89 2.97 7.87
C LEU A 32 -3.22 2.32 9.09
N PRO A 33 -4.02 1.80 10.04
CA PRO A 33 -3.48 1.04 11.16
C PRO A 33 -2.77 -0.23 10.68
N PRO A 34 -1.80 -0.76 11.46
CA PRO A 34 -1.05 -1.97 11.07
C PRO A 34 -1.95 -3.20 10.94
N VAL A 35 -3.06 -3.24 11.67
CA VAL A 35 -4.12 -4.25 11.56
C VAL A 35 -5.43 -3.55 11.27
N LEU A 36 -6.05 -3.94 10.18
CA LEU A 36 -7.26 -3.37 9.62
C LEU A 36 -8.47 -4.24 9.93
N THR A 37 -9.59 -3.60 10.21
CA THR A 37 -10.91 -4.19 10.37
C THR A 37 -11.74 -4.04 9.09
N ALA A 38 -12.95 -4.60 9.09
CA ALA A 38 -13.88 -4.43 7.96
C ALA A 38 -14.25 -2.96 7.78
N ASP A 39 -14.42 -2.21 8.87
CA ASP A 39 -14.76 -0.79 8.82
C ASP A 39 -13.61 0.05 8.22
N ASP A 40 -12.36 -0.25 8.59
CA ASP A 40 -11.20 0.44 8.01
C ASP A 40 -11.09 0.18 6.49
N LEU A 41 -11.45 -1.03 6.03
CA LEU A 41 -11.48 -1.36 4.60
C LEU A 41 -12.61 -0.66 3.86
N ILE A 42 -13.78 -0.53 4.49
CA ILE A 42 -14.93 0.21 3.94
C ILE A 42 -14.56 1.67 3.75
N ASP A 43 -13.94 2.27 4.76
CA ASP A 43 -13.55 3.68 4.75
C ASP A 43 -12.43 3.94 3.75
N PHE A 44 -11.41 3.06 3.69
CA PHE A 44 -10.26 3.24 2.80
C PHE A 44 -10.54 2.93 1.33
N LEU A 45 -11.23 1.83 1.03
CA LEU A 45 -11.52 1.42 -0.35
C LEU A 45 -12.84 1.98 -0.87
N HIS A 46 -13.63 2.67 -0.04
CA HIS A 46 -14.97 3.15 -0.33
C HIS A 46 -15.90 2.06 -0.91
N ILE A 47 -15.83 0.86 -0.31
CA ILE A 47 -16.61 -0.32 -0.72
C ILE A 47 -17.74 -0.63 0.24
N GLY A 48 -18.75 -1.36 -0.24
CA GLY A 48 -19.81 -1.87 0.62
C GLY A 48 -19.31 -2.95 1.59
N THR A 49 -20.01 -3.08 2.73
CA THR A 49 -19.66 -4.00 3.82
C THR A 49 -19.48 -5.45 3.36
N THR A 50 -20.32 -5.94 2.45
CA THR A 50 -20.20 -7.30 1.88
C THR A 50 -18.84 -7.53 1.22
N LYS A 51 -18.41 -6.59 0.36
CA LYS A 51 -17.12 -6.68 -0.33
C LYS A 51 -15.95 -6.60 0.64
N ALA A 52 -16.05 -5.76 1.67
CA ALA A 52 -15.01 -5.69 2.71
C ALA A 52 -14.83 -7.04 3.44
N TYR A 53 -15.94 -7.71 3.76
CA TYR A 53 -15.89 -9.05 4.33
C TYR A 53 -15.38 -10.12 3.34
N GLU A 54 -15.74 -10.04 2.06
CA GLU A 54 -15.18 -10.93 1.02
C GLU A 54 -13.66 -10.77 0.89
N ILE A 55 -13.15 -9.53 0.88
CA ILE A 55 -11.72 -9.25 0.86
C ILE A 55 -11.06 -9.81 2.13
N LEU A 56 -11.64 -9.58 3.30
CA LEU A 56 -11.13 -10.14 4.56
C LEU A 56 -11.12 -11.67 4.57
N ASP A 57 -11.99 -12.33 3.80
CA ASP A 57 -11.99 -13.79 3.68
C ASP A 57 -10.85 -14.30 2.81
N LEU A 58 -10.45 -13.51 1.82
CA LEU A 58 -9.36 -13.82 0.91
C LEU A 58 -7.98 -13.55 1.54
N ILE A 59 -7.80 -12.37 2.13
CA ILE A 59 -6.47 -11.90 2.57
C ILE A 59 -6.32 -11.83 4.10
N GLY A 60 -7.43 -11.89 4.82
CA GLY A 60 -7.44 -11.70 6.26
C GLY A 60 -7.14 -12.95 7.08
N PHE A 61 -7.35 -12.81 8.38
CA PHE A 61 -7.27 -13.85 9.39
C PHE A 61 -8.34 -13.61 10.45
N LYS A 62 -8.77 -14.67 11.12
CA LYS A 62 -9.80 -14.60 12.15
C LYS A 62 -9.17 -14.41 13.53
N VAL A 63 -9.59 -13.38 14.24
CA VAL A 63 -9.28 -13.15 15.65
C VAL A 63 -10.57 -13.29 16.45
N VAL A 64 -10.74 -14.46 17.09
CA VAL A 64 -11.89 -14.78 17.94
C VAL A 64 -13.23 -14.66 17.19
N ARG A 65 -13.86 -13.47 17.22
CA ARG A 65 -15.16 -13.16 16.58
C ARG A 65 -15.07 -12.16 15.42
N SER A 66 -13.90 -11.62 15.12
CA SER A 66 -13.71 -10.60 14.09
C SER A 66 -12.71 -11.06 13.03
N LYS A 67 -12.94 -10.69 11.78
CA LYS A 67 -11.97 -10.85 10.69
C LYS A 67 -11.16 -9.57 10.54
N ARG A 68 -9.86 -9.72 10.31
CA ARG A 68 -8.90 -8.62 10.22
C ARG A 68 -7.84 -8.95 9.17
N CYS A 69 -7.18 -7.94 8.61
CA CYS A 69 -5.99 -8.15 7.77
C CYS A 69 -4.85 -7.24 8.23
N THR A 70 -3.61 -7.58 7.88
CA THR A 70 -2.48 -6.66 8.10
C THR A 70 -2.40 -5.66 6.96
N LYS A 71 -1.97 -4.43 7.25
CA LYS A 71 -1.72 -3.38 6.24
C LYS A 71 -0.87 -3.90 5.08
N THR A 72 0.19 -4.65 5.38
CA THR A 72 1.08 -5.24 4.37
C THR A 72 0.37 -6.22 3.42
N LYS A 73 -0.60 -7.00 3.91
CA LYS A 73 -1.37 -7.92 3.06
C LYS A 73 -2.37 -7.19 2.19
N LEU A 74 -2.98 -6.12 2.71
CA LEU A 74 -3.86 -5.26 1.92
C LEU A 74 -3.08 -4.62 0.76
N ILE A 75 -1.94 -4.00 1.06
CA ILE A 75 -1.08 -3.36 0.05
C ILE A 75 -0.68 -4.37 -1.03
N ALA A 76 -0.16 -5.55 -0.63
CA ALA A 76 0.23 -6.59 -1.58
C ALA A 76 -0.95 -7.08 -2.45
N TRP A 77 -2.18 -7.06 -1.93
CA TRP A 77 -3.36 -7.43 -2.69
C TRP A 77 -3.79 -6.34 -3.69
N ILE A 78 -3.70 -5.06 -3.31
CA ILE A 78 -4.00 -3.92 -4.19
C ILE A 78 -2.96 -3.86 -5.33
N GLU A 79 -1.67 -3.92 -4.99
CA GLU A 79 -0.57 -3.94 -5.97
C GLU A 79 -0.64 -5.18 -6.88
N GLY A 80 -1.17 -6.29 -6.37
CA GLY A 80 -1.38 -7.54 -7.12
C GLY A 80 -2.59 -7.53 -8.06
N GLY A 81 -3.37 -6.45 -8.13
CA GLY A 81 -4.48 -6.29 -9.07
C GLY A 81 -5.89 -6.42 -8.48
N GLY A 82 -6.03 -6.57 -7.15
CA GLY A 82 -7.31 -6.34 -6.45
C GLY A 82 -8.49 -7.20 -6.91
N THR A 83 -8.24 -8.35 -7.54
CA THR A 83 -9.31 -9.25 -7.99
C THR A 83 -9.64 -10.29 -6.91
N PRO A 84 -10.92 -10.43 -6.53
CA PRO A 84 -11.38 -11.49 -5.64
C PRO A 84 -11.32 -12.88 -6.27
#